data_AF-A0A4Q7AJ11-F1
#
_entry.id   AF-A0A4Q7AJ11-F1
#
_cell.length_a   1.000
_cell.length_b   1.000
_cell.length_c   1.000
_cell.angle_alpha   90.00
_cell.angle_beta   90.00
_cell.angle_gamma   90.00
#
_symmetry.space_group_name_H-M   'P 1'
#
loop_
_entity.id
_entity.type
_entity.pdbx_description
1 polymer ?
#
loop_
_entity_poly.entity_id
_entity_poly.type
_entity_poly.pdbx_seq_one_letter_code
_entity_poly.pdbx_strand_id
1 'polypeptide(L)'
;MIDSNLYLQQCHTVHVHSIDRLARNTNDLNNLVNSLNDRGITIIFHKENLIFSHDIAQSAMNKLMFQMLAAFAEFERSMIRERQKEGIAKAKAKGLYKGRKRKVDYSEVQNAMRKERATFRSVARQFGVGVATVQRALKIDIKNGD
;
A
#
# COMPACT_ATOMS: atom_id res chain seq x y z
N MET A 1 -7.92 -43.88 42.44
CA MET A 1 -9.04 -43.00 42.08
C MET A 1 -8.43 -41.64 41.81
N ILE A 2 -8.11 -41.38 40.53
CA ILE A 2 -7.44 -40.15 40.08
C ILE A 2 -8.56 -39.19 39.74
N ASP A 3 -8.82 -38.22 40.62
CA ASP A 3 -9.83 -37.18 40.36
C ASP A 3 -9.17 -35.81 40.13
N SER A 4 -9.40 -35.35 38.90
CA SER A 4 -9.95 -34.03 38.56
C SER A 4 -9.08 -32.77 38.60
N ASN A 5 -7.74 -32.85 38.53
CA ASN A 5 -6.89 -31.66 38.33
C ASN A 5 -6.11 -31.63 37.00
N LEU A 6 -6.48 -32.48 36.04
CA LEU A 6 -5.86 -32.55 34.72
C LEU A 6 -6.73 -31.89 33.64
N TYR A 7 -7.16 -30.65 33.86
CA TYR A 7 -7.54 -29.78 32.74
C TYR A 7 -6.26 -29.13 32.21
N LEU A 8 -5.62 -29.87 31.32
CA LEU A 8 -4.52 -29.50 30.44
C LEU A 8 -4.45 -27.97 30.21
N GLN A 9 -3.40 -27.35 30.75
CA GLN A 9 -3.02 -25.98 30.43
C GLN A 9 -2.97 -25.83 28.92
N GLN A 10 -3.91 -25.07 28.36
CA GLN A 10 -4.05 -24.88 26.93
C GLN A 10 -2.82 -24.13 26.42
N CYS A 11 -2.00 -24.80 25.62
CA CYS A 11 -0.79 -24.27 25.01
C CYS A 11 -1.13 -23.00 24.21
N HIS A 12 -0.81 -21.83 24.75
CA HIS A 12 -1.00 -20.56 24.06
C HIS A 12 0.22 -20.25 23.19
N THR A 13 0.46 -21.07 22.15
CA THR A 13 1.54 -20.84 21.18
C THR A 13 1.00 -20.73 19.76
N VAL A 14 1.37 -19.66 19.07
CA VAL A 14 1.02 -19.42 17.67
C VAL A 14 2.25 -19.67 16.80
N HIS A 15 2.14 -20.63 15.90
CA HIS A 15 3.17 -20.95 14.92
C HIS A 15 2.90 -20.19 13.62
N VAL A 16 3.89 -19.46 13.15
CA VAL A 16 3.82 -18.69 11.93
C VAL A 16 4.98 -19.07 11.03
N HIS A 17 4.71 -19.27 9.75
CA HIS A 17 5.76 -19.63 8.81
C HIS A 17 6.79 -18.50 8.65
N SER A 18 6.35 -17.25 8.49
CA SER A 18 7.23 -16.08 8.32
C SER A 18 6.58 -14.77 8.77
N ILE A 19 7.40 -13.76 9.06
CA ILE A 19 6.96 -12.42 9.49
C ILE A 19 5.97 -11.78 8.51
N ASP A 20 6.26 -11.87 7.20
CA ASP A 20 5.45 -11.26 6.14
C ASP A 20 4.02 -11.83 6.04
N ARG A 21 3.77 -12.99 6.63
CA ARG A 21 2.45 -13.63 6.67
C ARG A 21 1.61 -13.19 7.87
N LEU A 22 2.25 -12.59 8.89
CA LEU A 22 1.56 -12.15 10.10
C LEU A 22 1.15 -10.68 10.04
N ALA A 23 1.98 -9.82 9.45
CA ALA A 23 1.81 -8.37 9.51
C ALA A 23 2.24 -7.68 8.22
N ARG A 24 1.56 -6.56 7.90
CA ARG A 24 1.82 -5.79 6.66
C ARG A 24 2.97 -4.80 6.79
N ASN A 25 3.29 -4.41 8.02
CA ASN A 25 4.38 -3.48 8.33
C ASN A 25 4.90 -3.70 9.76
N THR A 26 6.01 -3.05 10.09
CA THR A 26 6.66 -3.16 11.40
C THR A 26 5.75 -2.75 12.56
N ASN A 27 4.97 -1.67 12.41
CA ASN A 27 4.09 -1.19 13.47
C ASN A 27 2.95 -2.17 13.75
N ASP A 28 2.33 -2.68 12.70
CA ASP A 28 1.30 -3.72 12.76
C ASP A 28 1.82 -4.97 13.48
N LEU A 29 3.04 -5.40 13.14
CA LEU A 29 3.69 -6.53 13.80
C LEU A 29 3.98 -6.27 15.27
N ASN A 30 4.58 -5.13 15.61
CA ASN A 30 4.86 -4.76 17.00
C ASN A 30 3.59 -4.75 17.84
N ASN A 31 2.52 -4.14 17.33
CA ASN A 31 1.24 -4.06 18.03
C ASN A 31 0.65 -5.46 18.26
N LEU A 32 0.66 -6.31 17.23
CA LEU A 32 0.13 -7.66 17.33
C LEU A 32 0.95 -8.52 18.31
N VAL A 33 2.28 -8.53 18.17
CA VAL A 33 3.18 -9.30 19.05
C VAL A 33 3.03 -8.85 20.51
N ASN A 34 3.02 -7.55 20.78
CA ASN A 34 2.80 -7.05 22.14
C ASN A 34 1.41 -7.50 22.66
N SER A 35 0.34 -7.33 21.87
CA SER A 35 -1.01 -7.70 22.30
C SER A 35 -1.20 -9.19 22.61
N LEU A 36 -0.46 -10.07 21.91
CA LEU A 36 -0.49 -11.51 22.11
C LEU A 36 0.39 -11.90 23.31
N ASN A 37 1.59 -11.33 23.42
CA ASN A 37 2.48 -11.56 24.56
C ASN A 37 1.86 -11.08 25.88
N ASP A 38 1.11 -9.97 25.88
CA ASP A 38 0.38 -9.46 27.04
C ASP A 38 -0.71 -10.43 27.52
N ARG A 39 -1.19 -11.31 26.62
CA ARG A 39 -2.13 -12.40 26.93
C ARG A 39 -1.43 -13.71 27.29
N GLY A 40 -0.09 -13.70 27.42
CA GLY A 40 0.71 -14.89 27.68
C GLY A 40 0.88 -15.82 26.46
N ILE A 41 0.56 -15.34 25.25
CA ILE A 41 0.67 -16.13 24.02
C ILE A 41 2.09 -16.02 23.48
N THR A 42 2.75 -17.16 23.24
CA THR A 42 4.07 -17.21 22.58
C THR A 42 3.89 -17.27 21.06
N ILE A 43 4.72 -16.56 20.31
CA ILE A 43 4.72 -16.56 18.85
C ILE A 43 6.05 -17.10 18.35
N ILE A 44 6.00 -18.07 17.44
CA ILE A 44 7.18 -18.69 16.83
C ILE A 44 7.15 -18.45 15.33
N PHE A 45 8.19 -17.80 14.81
CA PHE A 45 8.42 -17.61 13.37
C PHE A 45 9.45 -18.60 12.87
N HIS A 46 9.03 -19.54 12.02
CA HIS A 46 9.88 -20.64 11.56
C HIS A 46 10.97 -20.18 10.58
N LYS A 47 10.66 -19.25 9.67
CA LYS A 47 11.61 -18.79 8.65
C LYS A 47 12.70 -17.90 9.23
N GLU A 48 12.35 -16.98 10.13
CA GLU A 48 13.29 -16.06 10.77
C GLU A 48 13.92 -16.63 12.05
N ASN A 49 13.48 -17.81 12.48
CA ASN A 49 13.91 -18.47 13.72
C ASN A 49 13.79 -17.54 14.95
N LEU A 50 12.65 -16.83 15.04
CA LEU A 50 12.35 -15.85 16.07
C LEU A 50 11.25 -16.35 17.00
N ILE A 51 11.44 -16.17 18.31
CA ILE A 51 10.47 -16.56 19.33
C ILE A 51 10.14 -15.34 20.20
N PHE A 52 8.87 -14.96 20.23
CA PHE A 52 8.39 -13.89 21.11
C PHE A 52 7.54 -14.52 22.20
N SER A 53 8.03 -14.48 23.44
CA SER A 53 7.36 -15.02 24.61
C SER A 53 7.30 -13.96 25.70
N HIS A 54 6.47 -14.16 26.73
CA HIS A 54 6.50 -13.35 27.93
C HIS A 54 7.75 -13.64 28.80
N ASP A 55 8.45 -14.75 28.55
CA ASP A 55 9.66 -15.13 29.31
C ASP A 55 10.86 -14.22 28.97
N ILE A 56 11.53 -13.74 30.02
CA ILE A 56 12.03 -12.36 30.12
C ILE A 56 13.38 -12.16 29.40
N ALA A 57 14.16 -13.23 29.16
CA ALA A 57 15.50 -13.12 28.57
C ALA A 57 15.54 -13.29 27.04
N GLN A 58 14.96 -14.38 26.50
CA GLN A 58 14.97 -14.62 25.05
C GLN A 58 14.07 -13.63 24.29
N SER A 59 12.96 -13.20 24.92
CA SER A 59 12.05 -12.23 24.33
C SER A 59 12.69 -10.86 24.10
N ALA A 60 13.51 -10.37 25.05
CA ALA A 60 14.18 -9.09 24.92
C ALA A 60 15.18 -9.06 23.75
N MET A 61 16.00 -10.11 23.60
CA MET A 61 16.95 -10.21 22.50
C MET A 61 16.25 -10.36 21.14
N ASN A 62 15.19 -11.16 21.08
CA ASN A 62 14.39 -11.31 19.85
C ASN A 62 13.66 -10.02 19.48
N LYS A 63 13.20 -9.24 20.46
CA LYS A 63 12.63 -7.90 20.25
C LYS A 63 13.66 -6.92 19.73
N LEU A 64 14.89 -6.92 20.25
CA LEU A 64 15.98 -6.10 19.74
C LEU A 64 16.34 -6.49 18.30
N MET A 65 16.53 -7.79 18.02
CA MET A 65 16.84 -8.27 16.67
C MET A 65 15.74 -7.87 15.68
N PHE A 66 14.47 -7.99 16.11
CA PHE A 66 13.34 -7.54 15.32
C PHE A 66 13.38 -6.04 15.02
N GLN A 67 13.62 -5.19 16.02
CA GLN A 67 13.75 -3.75 15.83
C GLN A 67 14.90 -3.40 14.89
N MET A 68 16.04 -4.09 14.98
CA MET A 68 17.16 -3.90 14.06
C MET A 68 16.80 -4.28 12.61
N LEU A 69 16.16 -5.44 12.40
CA LEU A 69 15.70 -5.88 11.08
C LEU A 69 14.69 -4.89 10.48
N ALA A 70 13.79 -4.38 11.31
CA ALA A 70 12.82 -3.38 10.90
C ALA A 70 13.49 -2.05 10.50
N ALA A 71 14.43 -1.56 11.32
CA ALA A 71 15.19 -0.35 11.02
C ALA A 71 15.98 -0.48 9.71
N PHE A 72 16.58 -1.66 9.47
CA PHE A 72 17.29 -1.94 8.22
C PHE A 72 16.34 -1.96 7.02
N ALA A 73 15.17 -2.59 7.14
CA ALA A 73 14.17 -2.59 6.08
C ALA A 73 13.63 -1.18 5.77
N GLU A 74 13.48 -0.32 6.78
CA GLU A 74 13.12 1.09 6.58
C GLU A 74 14.22 1.88 5.88
N PHE A 75 15.48 1.66 6.25
CA PHE A 75 16.65 2.24 5.61
C PHE A 75 16.76 1.83 4.13
N GLU A 76 16.61 0.55 3.81
CA GLU A 76 16.61 0.10 2.41
C GLU A 76 15.48 0.75 1.61
N ARG A 77 14.28 0.84 2.18
CA ARG A 77 13.14 1.52 1.55
C ARG A 77 13.42 3.00 1.31
N SER A 78 14.05 3.71 2.25
CA SER A 78 14.38 5.12 2.04
C SER A 78 15.39 5.29 0.91
N MET A 79 16.42 4.44 0.86
CA MET A 79 17.42 4.44 -0.22
C MET A 79 16.80 4.16 -1.60
N ILE A 80 15.87 3.20 -1.69
CA ILE A 80 15.15 2.90 -2.93
C ILE A 80 14.31 4.11 -3.38
N ARG A 81 13.59 4.76 -2.46
CA ARG A 81 12.77 5.95 -2.77
C ARG A 81 13.63 7.13 -3.20
N GLU A 82 14.79 7.32 -2.59
CA GLU A 82 15.73 8.37 -2.98
C GLU A 82 16.21 8.18 -4.42
N ARG A 83 16.69 6.98 -4.75
CA ARG A 83 17.09 6.63 -6.13
C ARG A 83 15.93 6.77 -7.12
N GLN A 84 14.72 6.39 -6.72
CA GLN A 84 13.53 6.58 -7.55
C GLN A 84 13.27 8.07 -7.79
N LYS A 85 13.38 8.92 -6.77
CA LYS A 85 13.19 10.37 -6.86
C LYS A 85 14.21 11.00 -7.81
N GLU A 86 15.48 10.59 -7.73
CA GLU A 86 16.53 11.02 -8.67
C GLU A 86 16.21 10.59 -10.11
N GLY A 87 15.78 9.34 -10.30
CA GLY A 87 15.36 8.83 -11.61
C GLY A 87 14.19 9.61 -12.19
N ILE A 88 13.17 9.90 -11.37
CA ILE A 88 12.03 10.75 -11.74
C ILE A 88 12.51 12.15 -12.13
N ALA A 89 13.40 12.77 -11.34
CA ALA A 89 13.92 14.10 -11.63
C ALA A 89 14.65 14.15 -12.98
N LYS A 90 15.53 13.18 -13.26
CA LYS A 90 16.22 13.05 -14.56
C LYS A 90 15.22 12.87 -15.71
N ALA A 91 14.21 12.02 -15.54
CA ALA A 91 13.21 11.79 -16.58
C ALA A 91 12.26 12.99 -16.78
N LYS A 92 11.97 13.78 -15.73
CA LYS A 92 11.27 15.06 -15.84
C LYS A 92 12.10 16.10 -16.60
N ALA A 93 13.39 16.22 -16.30
CA ALA A 93 14.30 17.11 -17.02
C ALA A 93 14.41 16.75 -18.52
N LYS A 94 14.34 15.45 -18.86
CA LYS A 94 14.26 14.95 -20.24
C LYS A 94 12.86 15.09 -20.88
N GLY A 95 11.87 15.63 -20.19
CA GLY A 95 10.51 15.83 -20.72
C GLY A 95 9.71 14.54 -20.98
N LEU A 96 10.10 13.40 -20.39
CA LEU A 96 9.45 12.10 -20.61
C LEU A 96 8.05 12.03 -19.96
N TYR A 97 7.84 12.76 -18.87
CA TYR A 97 6.55 12.80 -18.18
C TYR A 97 5.56 13.72 -18.92
N LYS A 98 4.78 13.15 -19.83
CA LYS A 98 3.70 13.84 -20.57
C LYS A 98 2.32 13.72 -19.90
N GLY A 99 2.28 13.22 -18.66
CA GLY A 99 1.04 12.93 -17.94
C GLY A 99 0.25 11.77 -18.54
N ARG A 100 -0.99 11.59 -18.08
CA ARG A 100 -1.89 10.58 -18.61
C ARG A 100 -2.25 10.94 -20.06
N LYS A 101 -1.99 10.03 -21.01
CA LYS A 101 -2.48 10.17 -22.38
C LYS A 101 -4.00 10.38 -22.36
N ARG A 102 -4.48 11.38 -23.09
CA ARG A 102 -5.91 11.65 -23.23
C ARG A 102 -6.56 10.42 -23.89
N LYS A 103 -7.75 10.04 -23.40
CA LYS A 103 -8.51 8.92 -23.96
C LYS A 103 -9.20 9.24 -25.28
N VAL A 104 -9.44 10.53 -25.53
CA VAL A 104 -10.20 11.04 -26.67
C VAL A 104 -9.56 12.33 -27.15
N ASP A 105 -9.65 12.58 -28.46
CA ASP A 105 -9.28 13.88 -29.02
C ASP A 105 -10.35 14.91 -28.66
N TYR A 106 -9.91 16.07 -28.18
CA TYR A 106 -10.80 17.15 -27.77
C TYR A 106 -11.39 17.88 -28.97
N SER A 107 -10.70 17.88 -30.12
CA SER A 107 -11.22 18.46 -31.36
C SER A 107 -12.46 17.72 -31.86
N GLU A 108 -12.43 16.38 -31.84
CA GLU A 108 -13.56 15.53 -32.23
C GLU A 108 -14.75 15.70 -31.27
N VAL A 109 -14.47 15.82 -29.97
CA VAL A 109 -15.49 16.08 -28.95
C VAL A 109 -16.14 17.45 -29.14
N GLN A 110 -15.35 18.48 -29.46
CA GLN A 110 -15.86 19.82 -29.77
C GLN A 110 -16.72 19.81 -31.04
N ASN A 111 -16.27 19.15 -32.11
CA ASN A 111 -17.03 18.99 -33.35
C ASN A 111 -18.36 18.25 -33.11
N ALA A 112 -18.37 17.23 -32.27
CA ALA A 112 -19.60 16.52 -31.89
C ALA A 112 -20.55 17.41 -31.07
N MET A 113 -20.03 18.30 -30.22
CA MET A 113 -20.83 19.27 -29.46
C MET A 113 -21.43 20.40 -30.34
N ARG A 114 -20.87 20.68 -31.52
CA ARG A 114 -21.40 21.69 -32.46
C ARG A 114 -22.59 21.19 -33.30
N LYS A 115 -22.89 19.88 -33.26
CA LYS A 115 -24.05 19.30 -33.98
C LYS A 115 -25.35 19.74 -33.33
N GLU A 116 -26.39 19.96 -34.14
CA GLU A 116 -27.73 20.28 -33.62
C GLU A 116 -28.21 19.18 -32.65
N ARG A 117 -28.78 19.60 -31.50
CA ARG A 117 -29.26 18.74 -30.40
C ARG A 117 -28.18 17.97 -29.63
N ALA A 118 -26.89 18.29 -29.77
CA ALA A 118 -25.85 17.68 -28.95
C ALA A 118 -26.02 18.06 -27.47
N THR A 119 -25.97 17.05 -26.58
CA THR A 119 -25.92 17.25 -25.13
C THR A 119 -24.62 16.70 -24.58
N PHE A 120 -24.15 17.25 -23.46
CA PHE A 120 -22.96 16.72 -22.79
C PHE A 120 -23.03 15.21 -22.50
N ARG A 121 -24.21 14.70 -22.17
CA ARG A 121 -24.43 13.27 -21.88
C ARG A 121 -24.42 12.42 -23.15
N SER A 122 -25.01 12.89 -24.25
CA SER A 122 -25.01 12.14 -25.52
C SER A 122 -23.61 12.04 -26.11
N VAL A 123 -22.84 13.12 -26.10
CA VAL A 123 -21.45 13.14 -26.56
C VAL A 123 -20.54 12.32 -25.65
N ALA A 124 -20.71 12.42 -24.32
CA ALA A 124 -19.98 11.56 -23.37
C ALA A 124 -20.18 10.06 -23.66
N ARG A 125 -21.41 9.65 -23.94
CA ARG A 125 -21.74 8.26 -24.31
C ARG A 125 -21.11 7.86 -25.65
N GLN A 126 -21.19 8.73 -26.66
CA GLN A 126 -20.61 8.48 -27.99
C GLN A 126 -19.10 8.18 -27.91
N PHE A 127 -18.37 8.92 -27.07
CA PHE A 127 -16.92 8.79 -26.92
C PHE A 127 -16.49 7.89 -25.76
N GLY A 128 -17.42 7.25 -25.04
CA GLY A 128 -17.12 6.37 -23.91
C GLY A 128 -16.39 7.05 -22.74
N VAL A 129 -16.64 8.35 -22.54
CA VAL A 129 -16.00 9.15 -21.49
C VAL A 129 -17.03 9.74 -20.52
N GLY A 130 -16.57 10.20 -19.35
CA GLY A 130 -17.43 10.95 -18.44
C GLY A 130 -17.75 12.35 -18.96
N VAL A 131 -18.90 12.89 -18.55
CA VAL A 131 -19.36 14.25 -18.88
C VAL A 131 -18.32 15.33 -18.55
N ALA A 132 -17.59 15.16 -17.44
CA ALA A 132 -16.52 16.07 -17.04
C ALA A 132 -15.39 16.16 -18.08
N THR A 133 -15.11 15.08 -18.82
CA THR A 133 -14.10 15.09 -19.90
C THR A 133 -14.58 15.93 -21.09
N VAL A 134 -15.87 15.84 -21.43
CA VAL A 134 -16.49 16.66 -22.50
C VAL A 134 -16.45 18.14 -22.13
N GLN A 135 -16.84 18.49 -20.91
CA GLN A 135 -16.77 19.87 -20.43
C GLN A 135 -15.34 20.41 -20.39
N ARG A 136 -14.37 19.57 -19.99
CA ARG A 136 -12.95 19.94 -20.02
C ARG A 136 -12.46 20.18 -21.46
N ALA A 137 -12.91 19.39 -22.43
CA ALA A 137 -12.59 19.59 -23.84
C ALA A 137 -13.07 20.94 -24.38
N LEU A 138 -14.27 21.38 -23.99
CA LEU A 138 -14.79 22.69 -24.38
C LEU A 138 -14.07 23.86 -23.69
N LYS A 139 -13.61 23.70 -22.45
CA LYS A 139 -12.88 24.75 -21.72
C LYS A 139 -11.48 25.05 -22.28
N ILE A 140 -10.84 24.10 -22.97
CA ILE A 140 -9.47 24.28 -23.48
C ILE A 140 -9.44 25.24 -24.69
N ASP A 141 -10.48 25.25 -25.52
CA ASP A 141 -10.58 26.18 -26.66
C ASP A 141 -10.59 27.65 -26.23
N ILE A 142 -11.24 27.96 -25.11
CA ILE A 142 -11.40 29.34 -24.62
C ILE A 142 -10.04 29.95 -24.17
N LYS A 143 -9.04 29.13 -23.83
CA LYS A 143 -7.74 29.61 -23.33
C LYS A 143 -6.64 29.71 -24.39
N ASN A 144 -6.83 29.14 -25.58
CA ASN A 144 -5.82 29.13 -26.65
C ASN A 144 -6.14 30.13 -27.77
N GLY A 145 -7.16 30.98 -27.58
CA GLY A 145 -7.61 32.00 -28.54
C GLY A 145 -7.29 33.44 -28.15
N ASP A 146 -6.45 33.65 -27.13
CA ASP A 146 -5.87 34.94 -26.72
C ASP A 146 -4.34 34.91 -26.91
#